data_AF-T1C6Z1-F1
#
_entry.id   AF-T1C6Z1-F1
#
_cell.length_a   1.000
_cell.length_b   1.000
_cell.length_c   1.000
_cell.angle_alpha   90.00
_cell.angle_beta   90.00
_cell.angle_gamma   90.00
#
_symmetry.space_group_name_H-M   'P 1'
#
loop_
_entity.id
_entity.type
_entity.pdbx_description
1 polymer ?
#
loop_
_entity_poly.entity_id
_entity_poly.type
_entity_poly.pdbx_seq_one_letter_code
_entity_poly.pdbx_strand_id
1 'polypeptide(L)'
;TAFASVTLALVGVVPLKKIKFQAFFLFSIVYFVIIWNLPAAWIWNPTGWLYLMGMRDFAGGLVVHGAAAAAGFAIVYQIWREEKKKGFKESPQQRIVINEG
;
A
#
# COMPACT_ATOMS: atom_id res chain seq x y z
N THR A 1 5.35 13.77 -5.78
CA THR A 1 4.01 13.76 -5.15
C THR A 1 2.99 13.00 -5.98
N ALA A 2 2.88 13.21 -7.29
CA ALA A 2 1.95 12.44 -8.16
C ALA A 2 2.10 10.91 -8.03
N PHE A 3 3.33 10.39 -8.07
CA PHE A 3 3.61 8.96 -7.87
C PHE A 3 3.14 8.43 -6.51
N ALA A 4 3.37 9.20 -5.44
CA ALA A 4 2.94 8.83 -4.09
C ALA A 4 1.41 8.70 -4.00
N SER A 5 0.67 9.62 -4.62
CA SER A 5 -0.79 9.56 -4.69
C SER A 5 -1.31 8.35 -5.46
N VAL A 6 -0.69 8.00 -6.60
CA VAL A 6 -1.04 6.79 -7.36
C VAL A 6 -0.74 5.53 -6.56
N THR A 7 0.38 5.51 -5.83
CA THR A 7 0.76 4.37 -5.01
C THR A 7 -0.24 4.13 -3.89
N LEU A 8 -0.69 5.20 -3.23
CA LEU A 8 -1.71 5.11 -2.20
C LEU A 8 -3.05 4.64 -2.77
N ALA A 9 -3.43 5.10 -3.96
CA ALA A 9 -4.65 4.64 -4.63
C ALA A 9 -4.62 3.12 -4.90
N LEU A 10 -3.46 2.59 -5.34
CA LEU A 10 -3.24 1.14 -5.52
C LEU A 10 -3.35 0.37 -4.20
N VAL A 11 -2.84 0.92 -3.09
CA VAL A 11 -2.97 0.27 -1.78
C VAL A 11 -4.42 0.32 -1.28
N GLY A 12 -5.16 1.39 -1.57
CA GLY A 12 -6.54 1.58 -1.14
C GLY A 12 -7.55 0.62 -1.77
N VAL A 13 -7.28 0.10 -2.97
CA VAL A 13 -8.18 -0.90 -3.60
C VAL A 13 -8.06 -2.29 -2.97
N VAL A 14 -6.96 -2.59 -2.28
CA VAL A 14 -6.71 -3.92 -1.69
C VAL A 14 -7.70 -4.25 -0.55
N PRO A 15 -7.92 -3.38 0.44
CA PRO A 15 -8.88 -3.62 1.51
C PRO A 15 -10.29 -3.07 1.23
N LEU A 16 -10.69 -2.95 -0.04
CA LEU A 16 -11.95 -2.29 -0.41
C LEU A 16 -13.12 -2.88 0.39
N LYS A 17 -13.88 -2.02 1.08
CA LYS A 17 -15.01 -2.36 1.96
C LYS A 17 -14.70 -3.29 3.15
N LYS A 18 -13.43 -3.65 3.41
CA LYS A 18 -13.00 -4.46 4.56
C LYS A 18 -12.43 -3.64 5.73
N ILE A 19 -12.10 -2.36 5.51
CA ILE A 19 -11.56 -1.45 6.54
C ILE A 19 -12.42 -0.19 6.71
N LYS A 20 -12.36 0.42 7.89
CA LYS A 20 -12.99 1.72 8.17
C LYS A 20 -12.26 2.84 7.44
N PHE A 21 -12.99 3.80 6.88
CA PHE A 21 -12.39 4.95 6.18
C PHE A 21 -11.40 5.74 7.05
N GLN A 22 -11.72 5.95 8.34
CA GLN A 22 -10.81 6.62 9.28
C GLN A 22 -9.47 5.88 9.45
N ALA A 23 -9.49 4.55 9.47
CA ALA A 23 -8.27 3.75 9.57
C ALA A 23 -7.43 3.87 8.28
N PHE A 24 -8.08 3.91 7.11
CA PHE A 24 -7.42 4.15 5.83
C PHE A 24 -6.80 5.56 5.75
N PHE A 25 -7.49 6.57 6.26
CA PHE A 25 -6.98 7.94 6.30
C PHE A 25 -5.74 8.08 7.20
N LEU A 26 -5.73 7.45 8.38
CA LEU A 26 -4.53 7.47 9.21
C LEU A 26 -3.38 6.71 8.54
N PHE A 27 -3.70 5.57 7.92
CA PHE A 27 -2.72 4.79 7.15
C PHE A 27 -2.12 5.60 6.00
N SER A 28 -2.92 6.40 5.28
CA SER A 28 -2.41 7.20 4.16
C SER A 28 -1.37 8.22 4.60
N ILE A 29 -1.57 8.87 5.74
CA ILE A 29 -0.59 9.81 6.33
C ILE A 29 0.73 9.09 6.60
N VAL A 30 0.67 7.95 7.29
CA VAL A 30 1.86 7.13 7.60
C VAL A 30 2.54 6.65 6.32
N TYR A 31 1.75 6.28 5.31
CA TYR A 31 2.23 5.82 4.03
C TYR A 31 3.05 6.89 3.30
N PHE A 32 2.53 8.12 3.22
CA PHE A 32 3.25 9.24 2.60
C PHE A 32 4.53 9.59 3.36
N VAL A 33 4.43 9.70 4.70
CA VAL A 33 5.54 10.19 5.53
C VAL A 33 6.69 9.19 5.61
N ILE A 34 6.39 7.90 5.70
CA ILE A 34 7.38 6.87 6.00
C ILE A 34 7.57 5.94 4.79
N ILE A 35 6.50 5.26 4.37
CA ILE A 35 6.59 4.13 3.45
C ILE A 35 7.02 4.57 2.04
N TRP A 36 6.58 5.74 1.58
CA TRP A 36 6.98 6.28 0.28
C TRP A 36 8.23 7.15 0.35
N ASN A 37 8.31 8.08 1.31
CA ASN A 37 9.42 9.03 1.39
C ASN A 37 10.77 8.38 1.69
N LEU A 38 10.84 7.32 2.52
CA LEU A 38 12.12 6.68 2.84
C LEU A 38 12.76 6.00 1.61
N PRO A 39 12.08 5.08 0.89
CA PRO A 39 12.63 4.50 -0.32
C PRO A 39 12.94 5.54 -1.40
N ALA A 40 12.10 6.56 -1.54
CA ALA A 40 12.34 7.67 -2.47
C ALA A 40 13.62 8.44 -2.10
N ALA A 41 13.84 8.75 -0.81
CA ALA A 41 15.04 9.42 -0.34
C ALA A 41 16.30 8.56 -0.49
N TRP A 42 16.18 7.23 -0.44
CA TRP A 42 17.34 6.35 -0.60
C TRP A 42 17.74 6.17 -2.07
N ILE A 43 16.76 6.13 -2.98
CA ILE A 43 16.96 5.72 -4.38
C ILE A 43 16.97 6.91 -5.35
N TRP A 44 16.12 7.92 -5.12
CA TRP A 44 15.97 9.08 -6.02
C TRP A 44 16.70 10.32 -5.56
N ASN A 45 17.14 10.38 -4.30
CA ASN A 45 18.00 11.47 -3.84
C ASN A 45 19.45 11.22 -4.31
N PRO A 46 20.13 12.21 -4.93
CA PRO A 46 21.55 12.12 -5.25
C PRO A 46 22.46 11.79 -4.05
N THR A 47 22.05 12.14 -2.83
CA THR A 47 22.77 11.81 -1.59
C THR A 47 22.26 10.54 -0.90
N GLY A 48 21.28 9.84 -1.49
CA GLY A 48 20.73 8.60 -0.98
C GLY A 48 21.72 7.46 -1.08
N TRP A 49 21.79 6.61 -0.05
CA TRP A 49 22.77 5.52 0.00
C TRP A 49 22.62 4.50 -1.15
N LEU A 50 21.38 4.18 -1.55
CA LEU A 50 21.13 3.28 -2.70
C LEU A 50 21.50 3.95 -4.02
N TYR A 51 21.23 5.25 -4.17
CA TYR A 51 21.67 6.02 -5.32
C TYR A 51 23.20 5.99 -5.46
N LEU A 52 23.93 6.17 -4.36
CA LEU A 52 25.40 6.13 -4.32
C LEU A 52 25.98 4.74 -4.62
N MET A 53 25.25 3.67 -4.29
CA MET A 53 25.60 2.29 -4.65
C MET A 53 25.28 1.94 -6.12
N GLY A 54 24.80 2.90 -6.91
CA GLY A 54 24.51 2.72 -8.34
C GLY A 54 23.09 2.24 -8.64
N MET A 55 22.20 2.20 -7.65
CA MET A 55 20.81 1.84 -7.89
C MET A 55 20.12 2.90 -8.76
N ARG A 56 19.34 2.43 -9.73
CA ARG A 56 18.54 3.27 -10.62
C ARG A 56 17.13 2.71 -10.72
N ASP A 57 16.18 3.42 -10.13
CA ASP A 57 14.76 3.17 -10.32
C ASP A 57 14.20 4.32 -11.16
N PHE A 58 14.01 4.14 -12.47
CA PHE A 58 13.67 5.26 -13.36
C PHE A 58 12.22 5.74 -13.21
N ALA A 59 11.29 4.81 -12.98
CA ALA A 59 9.84 5.08 -13.00
C ALA A 59 9.10 4.63 -11.73
N GLY A 60 9.81 4.16 -10.71
CA GLY A 60 9.22 3.70 -9.45
C GLY A 60 8.87 2.21 -9.45
N GLY A 61 9.65 1.37 -10.13
CA GLY A 61 9.50 -0.08 -10.03
C GLY A 61 9.58 -0.55 -8.57
N LEU A 62 10.52 -0.03 -7.78
CA LEU A 62 10.62 -0.33 -6.36
C LEU A 62 9.85 0.69 -5.51
N VAL A 63 10.09 1.99 -5.74
CA VAL A 63 9.57 3.07 -4.90
C VAL A 63 8.03 3.17 -4.95
N VAL A 64 7.42 2.80 -6.08
CA VAL A 64 5.96 2.82 -6.27
C VAL A 64 5.42 1.39 -6.15
N HIS A 65 5.80 0.48 -7.05
CA HIS A 65 5.16 -0.85 -7.10
C HIS A 65 5.59 -1.75 -5.94
N GLY A 66 6.89 -1.77 -5.62
CA GLY A 66 7.39 -2.54 -4.47
C GLY A 66 6.81 -2.05 -3.14
N ALA A 67 6.81 -0.74 -2.91
CA ALA A 67 6.22 -0.14 -1.72
C ALA A 67 4.69 -0.42 -1.62
N ALA A 68 3.95 -0.29 -2.73
CA ALA A 68 2.53 -0.64 -2.79
C ALA A 68 2.29 -2.11 -2.47
N ALA A 69 3.07 -3.02 -3.07
CA ALA A 69 2.93 -4.45 -2.90
C ALA A 69 3.17 -4.87 -1.46
N ALA A 70 4.24 -4.38 -0.83
CA ALA A 70 4.55 -4.66 0.57
C ALA A 70 3.46 -4.14 1.52
N ALA A 71 2.98 -2.91 1.29
CA ALA A 71 1.95 -2.30 2.11
C ALA A 71 0.58 -2.99 1.93
N GLY A 72 0.19 -3.30 0.70
CA GLY A 72 -1.02 -4.07 0.39
C GLY A 72 -0.98 -5.46 1.01
N PHE A 73 0.15 -6.16 0.92
CA PHE A 73 0.33 -7.46 1.56
C PHE A 73 0.18 -7.38 3.09
N ALA A 74 0.80 -6.38 3.73
CA ALA A 74 0.68 -6.19 5.18
C ALA A 74 -0.78 -5.95 5.61
N ILE A 75 -1.54 -5.18 4.85
CA ILE A 75 -2.96 -4.94 5.10
C ILE A 75 -3.76 -6.25 4.96
N VAL A 76 -3.57 -7.01 3.87
CA VAL A 76 -4.27 -8.28 3.66
C VAL A 76 -3.91 -9.28 4.75
N TYR A 77 -2.64 -9.37 5.11
CA TYR A 77 -2.17 -10.23 6.18
C TYR A 77 -2.84 -9.88 7.52
N GLN A 78 -2.93 -8.59 7.84
CA GLN A 78 -3.60 -8.14 9.05
C GLN A 78 -5.11 -8.45 9.03
N ILE A 79 -5.79 -8.24 7.91
CA ILE A 79 -7.21 -8.62 7.74
C ILE A 79 -7.38 -10.12 7.96
N TRP A 80 -6.54 -10.94 7.31
CA TRP A 80 -6.58 -12.39 7.44
C TRP A 80 -6.36 -12.85 8.89
N ARG A 81 -5.44 -12.21 9.62
CA ARG A 81 -5.20 -12.50 11.04
C ARG A 81 -6.45 -12.25 11.89
N GLU A 82 -7.18 -11.17 11.62
CA GLU A 82 -8.42 -10.88 12.32
C GLU A 82 -9.58 -11.80 11.90
N GLU A 83 -9.65 -12.21 10.64
CA GLU A 83 -10.61 -13.21 10.16
C GLU A 83 -10.35 -14.60 10.79
N LYS A 84 -9.09 -15.04 10.88
CA LYS A 84 -8.73 -16.28 11.58
C LYS A 84 -9.12 -16.27 13.05
N LYS A 85 -8.89 -15.15 13.77
CA LYS A 85 -9.32 -15.01 15.18
C LYS A 85 -10.84 -15.14 15.35
N LYS A 86 -11.62 -14.78 14.34
CA LYS A 86 -13.08 -14.93 14.31
C LYS A 86 -13.55 -16.32 13.86
N GLY A 87 -12.63 -17.24 13.56
CA GLY A 87 -12.95 -18.62 13.18
C GLY A 87 -13.25 -18.82 11.70
N PHE A 88 -12.99 -17.84 10.84
CA PHE A 88 -13.18 -18.00 9.40
C PHE A 88 -12.13 -18.96 8.81
N LYS A 89 -12.59 -19.97 8.04
CA LYS A 89 -11.72 -20.85 7.25
C LYS A 89 -11.37 -20.25 5.89
N GLU A 90 -12.25 -19.40 5.36
CA GLU A 90 -12.09 -18.67 4.11
C GLU A 90 -12.49 -17.21 4.32
N SER A 91 -11.83 -16.30 3.60
CA SER A 91 -12.12 -14.87 3.65
C SER A 91 -13.52 -14.59 3.07
N PRO A 92 -14.44 -13.96 3.83
CA PRO A 92 -15.75 -13.59 3.30
C PRO A 92 -15.62 -12.71 2.06
N GLN A 93 -16.31 -13.11 0.99
CA GLN A 93 -16.39 -12.33 -0.24
C GLN A 93 -17.31 -11.13 -0.02
N GLN A 94 -16.84 -9.94 -0.41
CA GLN A 94 -17.66 -8.74 -0.43
C GLN A 94 -18.59 -8.82 -1.64
N ARG A 95 -19.92 -8.85 -1.42
CA ARG A 95 -20.87 -8.78 -2.53
C ARG A 95 -20.76 -7.41 -3.20
N ILE A 96 -20.45 -7.41 -4.49
CA ILE A 96 -20.58 -6.22 -5.33
C ILE A 96 -22.02 -6.22 -5.83
N VAL A 97 -22.88 -5.43 -5.18
CA VAL A 97 -24.23 -5.17 -5.68
C VAL A 97 -24.07 -4.18 -6.83
N ILE A 98 -24.20 -4.68 -8.05
CA ILE A 98 -24.30 -3.85 -9.25
C ILE A 98 -25.79 -3.53 -9.36
N ASN A 99 -26.19 -2.28 -9.09
CA ASN A 99 -27.53 -1.83 -9.44
C ASN A 99 -27.56 -1.70 -10.97
N GLU A 100 -27.98 -2.77 -11.63
CA GLU A 100 -28.46 -2.71 -13.01
C GLU A 100 -29.79 -1.97 -12.96
N GLY A 101 -29.79 -0.72 -13.44
CA GLY A 101 -30.94 0.18 -13.41
C GLY A 101 -32.11 -0.28 -14.26
#